data_AF-A0A7Y4QFV0-F1
#
_entry.id   AF-A0A7Y4QFV0-F1
#
_cell.length_a   1.000
_cell.length_b   1.000
_cell.length_c   1.000
_cell.angle_alpha   90.00
_cell.angle_beta   90.00
_cell.angle_gamma   90.00
#
_symmetry.space_group_name_H-M   'P 1'
#
loop_
_entity.id
_entity.type
_entity.pdbx_description
1 polymer ?
#
loop_
_entity_poly.entity_id
_entity_poly.type
_entity_poly.pdbx_seq_one_letter_code
_entity_poly.pdbx_strand_id
1 'polypeptide(L)'
;MLAGRIAGLDGLEAKTDAHLDVKTKGDTKVIKLNSRNYAATSGDNIGFQVKPAGNAASGTATIIGGQISPRFLDGKLGANLIGLHVDAYLKGTTGDISADVRALNLELVADEGGARAIGGDVTGIRIRSYLPAGTITGKKQAIKIEVPESGGKAYDAVLALTSTHGAVWDVKGSDYSPSQPRAKIKVLVNGTAYWLVGYAVEPT
;
A
#
# COMPACT_ATOMS: atom_id res chain seq x y z
N MET A 1 40.65 -2.54 -6.16
CA MET A 1 39.29 -2.03 -5.79
C MET A 1 38.98 -0.86 -6.70
N LEU A 2 37.92 -0.92 -7.49
CA LEU A 2 37.46 0.26 -8.21
C LEU A 2 36.64 1.11 -7.24
N ALA A 3 37.17 2.26 -6.84
CA ALA A 3 36.46 3.26 -6.05
C ALA A 3 36.13 4.43 -6.97
N GLY A 4 34.85 4.66 -7.26
CA GLY A 4 34.44 5.74 -8.16
C GLY A 4 33.04 5.55 -8.75
N ARG A 5 32.67 6.47 -9.64
CA ARG A 5 31.42 6.42 -10.41
C ARG A 5 31.68 5.66 -11.72
N ILE A 6 30.85 4.67 -12.01
CA ILE A 6 30.77 4.05 -13.34
C ILE A 6 29.64 4.77 -14.09
N ALA A 7 29.94 5.33 -15.26
CA ALA A 7 29.00 6.07 -16.08
C ALA A 7 28.78 5.35 -17.43
N GLY A 8 27.57 5.46 -17.99
CA GLY A 8 27.24 4.86 -19.30
C GLY A 8 27.04 3.35 -19.27
N LEU A 9 26.62 2.80 -18.13
CA LEU A 9 26.28 1.38 -18.04
C LEU A 9 24.80 1.18 -18.38
N ASP A 10 24.52 0.35 -19.38
CA ASP A 10 23.16 0.07 -19.84
C ASP A 10 22.39 -0.86 -18.91
N GLY A 11 23.08 -1.74 -18.17
CA GLY A 11 22.45 -2.69 -17.26
C GLY A 11 23.41 -3.33 -16.26
N LEU A 12 22.85 -3.82 -15.16
CA LEU A 12 23.59 -4.53 -14.10
C LEU A 12 22.87 -5.86 -13.83
N GLU A 13 23.53 -6.97 -14.13
CA GLU A 13 22.97 -8.32 -13.99
C GLU A 13 23.90 -9.20 -13.14
N ALA A 14 23.33 -10.05 -12.29
CA ALA A 14 24.10 -11.05 -11.56
C ALA A 14 24.40 -12.26 -12.45
N LYS A 15 25.49 -12.98 -12.16
CA LYS A 15 25.75 -14.29 -12.77
C LYS A 15 24.64 -15.29 -12.40
N THR A 16 24.44 -16.31 -13.23
CA THR A 16 23.36 -17.32 -13.14
C THR A 16 23.12 -17.89 -11.73
N ASP A 17 24.17 -18.08 -10.93
CA ASP A 17 24.09 -18.67 -9.60
C ASP A 17 24.47 -17.68 -8.48
N ALA A 18 24.19 -16.39 -8.67
CA ALA A 18 24.42 -15.38 -7.64
C ALA A 18 23.29 -14.38 -7.52
N HIS A 19 23.23 -13.75 -6.34
CA HIS A 19 22.39 -12.59 -6.11
C HIS A 19 23.13 -11.31 -6.51
N LEU A 20 22.37 -10.33 -7.02
CA LEU A 20 22.84 -8.95 -7.10
C LEU A 20 22.68 -8.30 -5.72
N ASP A 21 23.79 -8.06 -5.05
CA ASP A 21 23.82 -7.38 -3.75
C ASP A 21 24.13 -5.88 -3.91
N VAL A 22 23.21 -5.03 -3.47
CA VAL A 22 23.43 -3.58 -3.39
C VAL A 22 23.38 -3.16 -1.92
N LYS A 23 24.52 -2.74 -1.37
CA LYS A 23 24.69 -2.43 0.06
C LYS A 23 25.58 -1.21 0.22
N THR A 24 25.28 -0.36 1.19
CA THR A 24 26.19 0.70 1.63
C THR A 24 27.20 0.13 2.62
N LYS A 25 28.43 0.65 2.60
CA LYS A 25 29.48 0.26 3.56
C LYS A 25 29.57 1.15 4.79
N GLY A 26 28.98 2.36 4.73
CA GLY A 26 29.04 3.33 5.82
C GLY A 26 27.65 3.54 6.43
N ASP A 27 27.60 3.64 7.75
CA ASP A 27 26.37 3.67 8.55
C ASP A 27 25.47 4.88 8.24
N THR A 28 26.04 5.96 7.70
CA THR A 28 25.32 7.20 7.34
C THR A 28 24.93 7.27 5.87
N LYS A 29 25.15 6.18 5.11
CA LYS A 29 24.91 6.16 3.66
C LYS A 29 23.65 5.38 3.32
N VAL A 30 22.95 5.91 2.31
CA VAL A 30 21.70 5.35 1.81
C VAL A 30 21.83 4.93 0.34
N ILE A 31 21.06 3.94 -0.07
CA ILE A 31 20.87 3.60 -1.48
C ILE A 31 19.79 4.55 -2.03
N LYS A 32 20.06 5.18 -3.16
CA LYS A 32 19.10 6.01 -3.89
C LYS A 32 18.81 5.37 -5.24
N LEU A 33 17.54 5.17 -5.56
CA LEU A 33 17.08 4.61 -6.84
C LEU A 33 16.32 5.70 -7.59
N ASN A 34 16.77 6.04 -8.80
CA ASN A 34 16.19 7.09 -9.67
C ASN A 34 15.82 8.39 -8.94
N SER A 35 16.63 8.78 -7.95
CA SER A 35 16.47 10.03 -7.21
C SER A 35 17.05 11.18 -8.03
N ARG A 36 16.20 11.76 -8.89
CA ARG A 36 16.56 12.86 -9.81
C ARG A 36 15.36 13.77 -10.04
N ASN A 37 15.63 14.95 -10.60
CA ASN A 37 14.60 15.78 -11.17
C ASN A 37 14.40 15.39 -12.64
N TYR A 38 13.16 15.11 -13.03
CA TYR A 38 12.81 14.90 -14.44
C TYR A 38 12.59 16.25 -15.11
N ALA A 39 13.07 16.39 -16.35
CA ALA A 39 12.88 17.58 -17.18
C ALA A 39 11.94 17.32 -18.37
N ALA A 40 11.49 16.07 -18.53
CA ALA A 40 10.57 15.70 -19.60
C ALA A 40 9.19 16.34 -19.35
N THR A 41 8.62 16.94 -20.40
CA THR A 41 7.33 17.63 -20.36
C THR A 41 6.14 16.72 -20.68
N SER A 42 6.39 15.45 -21.04
CA SER A 42 5.38 14.47 -21.40
C SER A 42 5.88 13.05 -21.13
N GLY A 43 4.94 12.10 -20.98
CA GLY A 43 5.23 10.69 -20.70
C GLY A 43 5.37 10.37 -19.21
N ASP A 44 5.53 9.08 -18.89
CA ASP A 44 5.57 8.62 -17.51
C ASP A 44 6.98 8.71 -16.92
N ASN A 45 7.10 9.41 -15.79
CA ASN A 45 8.33 9.47 -15.02
C ASN A 45 8.32 8.40 -13.92
N ILE A 46 8.74 7.17 -14.26
CA ILE A 46 8.70 6.02 -13.34
C ILE A 46 10.01 5.92 -12.55
N GLY A 47 9.91 5.95 -11.22
CA GLY A 47 11.06 5.84 -10.31
C GLY A 47 11.61 4.41 -10.19
N PHE A 48 10.75 3.39 -10.17
CA PHE A 48 11.16 1.99 -10.07
C PHE A 48 10.03 1.07 -10.52
N GLN A 49 10.36 -0.08 -11.11
CA GLN A 49 9.39 -1.08 -11.55
C GLN A 49 9.92 -2.49 -11.30
N VAL A 50 9.04 -3.36 -10.78
CA VAL A 50 9.32 -4.78 -10.54
C VAL A 50 8.16 -5.59 -11.09
N LYS A 51 8.45 -6.45 -12.08
CA LYS A 51 7.46 -7.28 -12.78
C LYS A 51 7.96 -8.72 -12.97
N PRO A 52 8.26 -9.46 -11.89
CA PRO A 52 8.63 -10.86 -12.01
C PRO A 52 7.43 -11.66 -12.50
N ALA A 53 7.68 -12.61 -13.40
CA ALA A 53 6.68 -13.51 -13.93
C ALA A 53 7.18 -14.95 -13.84
N GLY A 54 6.32 -15.86 -13.40
CA GLY A 54 6.55 -17.29 -13.54
C GLY A 54 6.33 -17.71 -14.99
N ASN A 55 7.10 -18.68 -15.47
CA ASN A 55 6.90 -19.28 -16.79
C ASN A 55 6.30 -20.68 -16.66
N ALA A 56 5.92 -21.29 -17.79
CA ALA A 56 5.31 -22.62 -17.81
C ALA A 56 6.19 -23.71 -17.16
N ALA A 57 7.52 -23.55 -17.20
CA ALA A 57 8.48 -24.47 -16.57
C ALA A 57 8.63 -24.25 -15.05
N SER A 58 8.07 -23.19 -14.49
CA SER A 58 8.19 -22.85 -13.06
C SER A 58 7.33 -23.72 -12.15
N GLY A 59 6.37 -24.47 -12.70
CA GLY A 59 5.42 -25.27 -11.91
C GLY A 59 4.66 -24.44 -10.88
N THR A 60 4.49 -24.97 -9.67
CA THR A 60 3.91 -24.25 -8.53
C THR A 60 4.97 -23.35 -7.89
N ALA A 61 5.09 -22.12 -8.39
CA ALA A 61 6.05 -21.14 -7.87
C ALA A 61 5.35 -20.01 -7.08
N THR A 62 6.04 -19.49 -6.07
CA THR A 62 5.64 -18.25 -5.38
C THR A 62 6.34 -17.08 -6.04
N ILE A 63 5.58 -16.12 -6.55
CA ILE A 63 6.11 -14.90 -7.18
C ILE A 63 5.93 -13.74 -6.21
N ILE A 64 7.01 -13.03 -5.90
CA ILE A 64 6.98 -11.91 -4.96
C ILE A 64 7.68 -10.71 -5.58
N GLY A 65 6.96 -9.59 -5.72
CA GLY A 65 7.50 -8.35 -6.30
C GLY A 65 8.34 -7.52 -5.32
N GLY A 66 8.15 -7.66 -4.01
CA GLY A 66 8.92 -6.94 -3.00
C GLY A 66 8.71 -7.50 -1.60
N GLN A 67 9.77 -7.48 -0.78
CA GLN A 67 9.74 -7.86 0.63
C GLN A 67 10.59 -6.90 1.44
N ILE A 68 10.04 -6.39 2.55
CA ILE A 68 10.71 -5.40 3.41
C ILE A 68 10.56 -5.83 4.87
N SER A 69 11.69 -6.06 5.53
CA SER A 69 11.76 -6.61 6.89
C SER A 69 12.86 -5.94 7.72
N PRO A 70 12.74 -4.65 8.04
CA PRO A 70 13.69 -3.99 8.93
C PRO A 70 13.58 -4.56 10.34
N ARG A 71 14.69 -4.49 11.09
CA ARG A 71 14.80 -5.04 12.44
C ARG A 71 15.82 -4.28 13.27
N PHE A 72 15.61 -4.25 14.58
CA PHE A 72 16.68 -4.03 15.54
C PHE A 72 17.33 -5.37 15.89
N LEU A 73 18.63 -5.35 16.14
CA LEU A 73 19.33 -6.49 16.72
C LEU A 73 19.00 -6.60 18.21
N ASP A 74 19.24 -7.78 18.77
CA ASP A 74 19.06 -8.01 20.21
C ASP A 74 19.85 -6.99 21.05
N GLY A 75 19.25 -6.55 22.16
CA GLY A 75 19.80 -5.54 23.05
C GLY A 75 19.88 -4.11 22.49
N LYS A 76 19.40 -3.85 21.26
CA LYS A 76 19.39 -2.49 20.69
C LYS A 76 18.08 -1.75 20.97
N LEU A 77 18.21 -0.57 21.57
CA LEU A 77 17.12 0.40 21.69
C LEU A 77 16.93 1.13 20.36
N GLY A 78 15.68 1.44 20.03
CA GLY A 78 15.34 2.17 18.82
C GLY A 78 14.14 3.09 19.04
N ALA A 79 14.14 4.22 18.34
CA ALA A 79 13.02 5.17 18.41
C ALA A 79 11.84 4.71 17.54
N ASN A 80 12.13 4.36 16.27
CA ASN A 80 11.12 3.96 15.29
C ASN A 80 11.60 2.74 14.51
N LEU A 81 10.69 1.80 14.24
CA LEU A 81 10.90 0.71 13.29
C LEU A 81 9.80 0.81 12.22
N ILE A 82 10.16 1.32 11.04
CA ILE A 82 9.23 1.57 9.94
C ILE A 82 9.56 0.64 8.78
N GLY A 83 8.60 -0.19 8.38
CA GLY A 83 8.72 -1.11 7.25
C GLY A 83 8.86 -0.37 5.92
N LEU A 84 7.79 0.34 5.55
CA LEU A 84 7.71 1.12 4.33
C LEU A 84 7.07 2.48 4.66
N HIS A 85 7.68 3.54 4.16
CA HIS A 85 7.15 4.90 4.22
C HIS A 85 6.93 5.38 2.79
N VAL A 86 5.70 5.76 2.46
CA VAL A 86 5.31 6.20 1.11
C VAL A 86 4.56 7.51 1.21
N ASP A 87 5.12 8.53 0.59
CA ASP A 87 4.57 9.88 0.61
C ASP A 87 4.37 10.37 -0.82
N ALA A 88 3.19 10.91 -1.10
CA ALA A 88 2.99 11.77 -2.25
C ALA A 88 3.27 13.22 -1.80
N TYR A 89 4.45 13.74 -2.17
CA TYR A 89 4.91 15.07 -1.76
C TYR A 89 4.91 16.04 -2.95
N LEU A 90 3.99 17.01 -2.92
CA LEU A 90 3.98 18.13 -3.87
C LEU A 90 5.00 19.18 -3.40
N LYS A 91 6.08 19.33 -4.16
CA LYS A 91 7.15 20.29 -3.84
C LYS A 91 6.89 21.64 -4.51
N GLY A 92 6.96 22.71 -3.74
CA GLY A 92 6.78 24.09 -4.22
C GLY A 92 5.44 24.68 -3.80
N THR A 93 5.09 25.83 -4.36
CA THR A 93 3.88 26.60 -3.98
C THR A 93 2.88 26.79 -5.14
N THR A 94 3.16 26.23 -6.31
CA THR A 94 2.37 26.41 -7.55
C THR A 94 2.32 25.11 -8.34
N GLY A 95 1.27 24.93 -9.16
CA GLY A 95 1.12 23.79 -10.07
C GLY A 95 0.01 22.86 -9.60
N ASP A 96 -1.17 23.02 -10.19
CA ASP A 96 -2.34 22.24 -9.83
C ASP A 96 -2.27 20.83 -10.41
N ILE A 97 -2.74 19.85 -9.62
CA ILE A 97 -2.96 18.48 -10.09
C ILE A 97 -4.38 18.40 -10.61
N SER A 98 -4.56 18.15 -11.91
CA SER A 98 -5.87 18.07 -12.56
C SER A 98 -6.62 16.75 -12.34
N ALA A 99 -5.93 15.75 -11.78
CA ALA A 99 -6.45 14.42 -11.52
C ALA A 99 -6.25 14.07 -10.04
N ASP A 100 -5.67 12.90 -9.75
CA ASP A 100 -5.60 12.35 -8.40
C ASP A 100 -4.19 12.39 -7.81
N VAL A 101 -4.10 12.57 -6.49
CA VAL A 101 -2.89 12.36 -5.69
C VAL A 101 -3.10 11.14 -4.81
N ARG A 102 -2.29 10.09 -5.00
CA ARG A 102 -2.36 8.84 -4.22
C ARG A 102 -0.96 8.45 -3.77
N ALA A 103 -0.76 8.25 -2.46
CA ALA A 103 0.49 7.70 -1.94
C ALA A 103 0.59 6.19 -2.18
N LEU A 104 -0.53 5.47 -2.05
CA LEU A 104 -0.61 4.03 -2.29
C LEU A 104 -1.82 3.71 -3.17
N ASN A 105 -1.58 2.96 -4.25
CA ASN A 105 -2.61 2.41 -5.13
C ASN A 105 -2.44 0.90 -5.21
N LEU A 106 -3.51 0.14 -4.96
CA LEU A 106 -3.50 -1.32 -4.93
C LEU A 106 -4.63 -1.86 -5.80
N GLU A 107 -4.28 -2.76 -6.73
CA GLU A 107 -5.22 -3.32 -7.68
C GLU A 107 -5.02 -4.84 -7.78
N LEU A 108 -6.13 -5.57 -7.79
CA LEU A 108 -6.17 -7.00 -8.01
C LEU A 108 -6.88 -7.25 -9.33
N VAL A 109 -6.10 -7.55 -10.36
CA VAL A 109 -6.58 -7.67 -11.74
C VAL A 109 -6.15 -9.00 -12.36
N ALA A 110 -6.94 -9.46 -13.32
CA ALA A 110 -6.62 -10.58 -14.20
C ALA A 110 -6.93 -10.16 -15.63
N ASP A 111 -6.20 -10.72 -16.59
CA ASP A 111 -6.49 -10.49 -18.01
C ASP A 111 -7.91 -10.96 -18.37
N GLU A 112 -8.52 -10.26 -19.31
CA GLU A 112 -9.91 -10.48 -19.73
C GLU A 112 -10.11 -11.91 -20.26
N GLY A 113 -11.06 -12.66 -19.66
CA GLY A 113 -11.55 -13.95 -20.21
C GLY A 113 -11.23 -15.25 -19.45
N GLY A 114 -10.60 -15.22 -18.27
CA GLY A 114 -10.21 -16.45 -17.56
C GLY A 114 -11.13 -16.87 -16.40
N ALA A 115 -11.73 -18.06 -16.46
CA ALA A 115 -12.35 -18.76 -15.32
C ALA A 115 -11.30 -19.32 -14.34
N ARG A 116 -10.36 -18.48 -13.88
CA ARG A 116 -9.29 -18.91 -12.97
C ARG A 116 -9.87 -19.22 -11.60
N ALA A 117 -9.85 -20.49 -11.21
CA ALA A 117 -10.16 -20.89 -9.85
C ALA A 117 -9.01 -20.48 -8.91
N ILE A 118 -9.30 -19.64 -7.93
CA ILE A 118 -8.39 -19.32 -6.84
C ILE A 118 -8.89 -20.07 -5.61
N GLY A 119 -8.13 -21.07 -5.15
CA GLY A 119 -8.54 -21.94 -4.04
C GLY A 119 -8.38 -21.34 -2.64
N GLY A 120 -7.85 -20.11 -2.53
CA GLY A 120 -7.67 -19.39 -1.28
C GLY A 120 -8.22 -17.96 -1.32
N ASP A 121 -7.91 -17.17 -0.30
CA ASP A 121 -8.42 -15.79 -0.20
C ASP A 121 -7.77 -14.86 -1.21
N VAL A 122 -8.59 -14.07 -1.92
CA VAL A 122 -8.15 -12.92 -2.71
C VAL A 122 -8.21 -11.68 -1.83
N THR A 123 -7.06 -11.16 -1.40
CA THR A 123 -6.97 -10.07 -0.41
C THR A 123 -6.06 -8.95 -0.90
N GLY A 124 -6.57 -7.71 -0.95
CA GLY A 124 -5.77 -6.53 -1.32
C GLY A 124 -4.83 -6.06 -0.22
N ILE A 125 -5.33 -5.98 1.02
CA ILE A 125 -4.53 -5.62 2.21
C ILE A 125 -4.77 -6.66 3.30
N ARG A 126 -3.71 -7.33 3.76
CA ARG A 126 -3.76 -8.24 4.90
C ARG A 126 -2.92 -7.69 6.04
N ILE A 127 -3.55 -7.49 7.20
CA ILE A 127 -2.88 -7.04 8.42
C ILE A 127 -2.85 -8.21 9.43
N ARG A 128 -1.66 -8.58 9.89
CA ARG A 128 -1.47 -9.56 10.96
C ARG A 128 -0.48 -9.01 11.97
N SER A 129 -0.81 -9.09 13.26
CA SER A 129 0.10 -8.75 14.35
C SER A 129 0.35 -9.96 15.24
N TYR A 130 1.59 -10.45 15.25
CA TYR A 130 2.10 -11.36 16.27
C TYR A 130 3.26 -10.67 16.97
N LEU A 131 2.92 -9.81 17.94
CA LEU A 131 3.89 -9.06 18.75
C LEU A 131 3.65 -9.41 20.23
N PRO A 132 4.41 -10.36 20.80
CA PRO A 132 4.31 -10.75 22.20
C PRO A 132 5.06 -9.74 23.10
N ALA A 133 4.70 -8.46 23.02
CA ALA A 133 5.29 -7.44 23.89
C ALA A 133 4.63 -7.50 25.27
N GLY A 134 5.44 -7.59 26.33
CA GLY A 134 4.96 -7.63 27.72
C GLY A 134 4.26 -6.35 28.17
N THR A 135 4.54 -5.20 27.54
CA THR A 135 3.84 -3.93 27.77
C THR A 135 3.85 -3.06 26.52
N ILE A 136 2.71 -2.44 26.21
CA ILE A 136 2.56 -1.41 25.17
C ILE A 136 1.93 -0.19 25.85
N THR A 137 2.67 0.90 26.01
CA THR A 137 2.17 2.14 26.66
C THR A 137 1.22 2.92 25.74
N GLY A 138 1.40 2.79 24.42
CA GLY A 138 0.51 3.37 23.41
C GLY A 138 -0.69 2.48 23.09
N LYS A 139 -1.26 2.64 21.88
CA LYS A 139 -2.36 1.78 21.38
C LYS A 139 -1.82 0.76 20.37
N LYS A 140 -2.34 -0.47 20.43
CA LYS A 140 -2.13 -1.50 19.39
C LYS A 140 -3.31 -1.44 18.42
N GLN A 141 -3.07 -1.01 17.19
CA GLN A 141 -4.12 -0.73 16.19
C GLN A 141 -3.71 -1.34 14.85
N ALA A 142 -4.70 -1.82 14.08
CA ALA A 142 -4.46 -2.27 12.71
C ALA A 142 -4.34 -1.08 11.74
N ILE A 143 -5.17 -0.05 11.95
CA ILE A 143 -5.21 1.18 11.16
C ILE A 143 -5.29 2.35 12.15
N LYS A 144 -4.47 3.38 11.93
CA LYS A 144 -4.50 4.66 12.65
C LYS A 144 -4.68 5.78 11.61
N ILE A 145 -5.60 6.70 11.88
CA ILE A 145 -5.87 7.88 11.06
C ILE A 145 -5.74 9.07 11.99
N GLU A 146 -5.02 10.11 11.56
CA GLU A 146 -4.68 11.27 12.38
C GLU A 146 -5.26 12.55 11.78
N VAL A 147 -5.42 13.58 12.60
CA VAL A 147 -5.86 14.90 12.12
C VAL A 147 -4.81 15.51 11.18
N PRO A 148 -5.22 16.34 10.20
CA PRO A 148 -4.25 17.08 9.39
C PRO A 148 -3.41 18.02 10.27
N GLU A 149 -2.15 18.24 9.86
CA GLU A 149 -1.31 19.30 10.42
C GLU A 149 -1.90 20.70 10.15
N SER A 150 -1.39 21.72 10.85
CA SER A 150 -1.89 23.09 10.74
C SER A 150 -1.93 23.57 9.28
N GLY A 151 -3.10 24.03 8.84
CA GLY A 151 -3.35 24.48 7.46
C GLY A 151 -3.81 23.39 6.49
N GLY A 152 -3.85 22.11 6.91
CA GLY A 152 -4.39 21.01 6.11
C GLY A 152 -5.92 20.91 6.18
N LYS A 153 -6.56 20.52 5.07
CA LYS A 153 -8.00 20.25 5.03
C LYS A 153 -8.31 18.96 5.81
N ALA A 154 -9.40 18.97 6.59
CA ALA A 154 -9.91 17.77 7.24
C ALA A 154 -10.38 16.72 6.23
N TYR A 155 -10.40 15.45 6.65
CA TYR A 155 -10.94 14.36 5.84
C TYR A 155 -12.45 14.51 5.67
N ASP A 156 -12.92 14.37 4.43
CA ASP A 156 -14.36 14.36 4.14
C ASP A 156 -15.01 13.01 4.54
N ALA A 157 -14.26 11.90 4.48
CA ALA A 157 -14.71 10.56 4.90
C ALA A 157 -13.53 9.63 5.23
N VAL A 158 -13.79 8.57 6.01
CA VAL A 158 -12.83 7.49 6.30
C VAL A 158 -12.76 6.48 5.14
N LEU A 159 -13.90 6.15 4.54
CA LEU A 159 -14.02 5.26 3.39
C LEU A 159 -15.00 5.87 2.39
N ALA A 160 -14.63 5.84 1.10
CA ALA A 160 -15.53 6.09 -0.01
C ALA A 160 -15.81 4.75 -0.71
N LEU A 161 -17.03 4.24 -0.58
CA LEU A 161 -17.42 2.92 -1.09
C LEU A 161 -18.39 3.09 -2.26
N THR A 162 -17.97 2.63 -3.44
CA THR A 162 -18.80 2.60 -4.65
C THR A 162 -19.04 1.16 -5.07
N SER A 163 -20.28 0.77 -5.35
CA SER A 163 -20.58 -0.58 -5.87
C SER A 163 -21.93 -0.59 -6.57
N THR A 164 -22.05 -1.45 -7.57
CA THR A 164 -23.32 -1.86 -8.19
C THR A 164 -23.84 -3.19 -7.62
N HIS A 165 -23.06 -3.84 -6.76
CA HIS A 165 -23.33 -5.16 -6.17
C HIS A 165 -23.74 -5.04 -4.70
N GLY A 166 -25.02 -5.27 -4.40
CA GLY A 166 -25.62 -5.08 -3.06
C GLY A 166 -25.26 -6.11 -1.98
N ALA A 167 -24.32 -7.03 -2.26
CA ALA A 167 -23.98 -8.12 -1.35
C ALA A 167 -22.93 -7.77 -0.29
N VAL A 168 -22.14 -6.70 -0.47
CA VAL A 168 -21.01 -6.36 0.41
C VAL A 168 -21.21 -5.00 1.08
N TRP A 169 -21.56 -3.98 0.30
CA TRP A 169 -22.07 -2.71 0.81
C TRP A 169 -23.17 -2.23 -0.14
N ASP A 170 -24.22 -1.65 0.43
CA ASP A 170 -25.40 -1.26 -0.34
C ASP A 170 -26.13 -0.09 0.32
N VAL A 171 -26.87 0.65 -0.50
CA VAL A 171 -27.74 1.75 -0.11
C VAL A 171 -29.17 1.30 -0.43
N LYS A 172 -30.05 1.29 0.58
CA LYS A 172 -31.47 1.00 0.34
C LYS A 172 -32.07 2.02 -0.65
N GLY A 173 -32.96 1.53 -1.52
CA GLY A 173 -33.71 2.31 -2.51
C GLY A 173 -34.68 3.35 -1.91
N SER A 174 -35.53 3.92 -2.76
CA SER A 174 -36.26 5.18 -2.57
C SER A 174 -37.28 5.25 -1.41
N ASP A 175 -37.67 4.15 -0.79
CA ASP A 175 -38.86 4.10 0.08
C ASP A 175 -38.53 4.36 1.56
N TYR A 176 -37.85 5.47 1.85
CA TYR A 176 -37.09 5.57 3.09
C TYR A 176 -37.14 6.92 3.81
N SER A 177 -37.25 6.89 5.16
CA SER A 177 -37.27 8.06 6.05
C SER A 177 -35.85 8.43 6.56
N PRO A 178 -35.40 9.70 6.49
CA PRO A 178 -34.03 10.12 6.81
C PRO A 178 -33.43 9.62 8.14
N SER A 179 -34.25 9.31 9.15
CA SER A 179 -33.84 9.01 10.53
C SER A 179 -33.50 7.53 10.84
N GLN A 180 -33.61 6.61 9.89
CA GLN A 180 -33.33 5.19 10.14
C GLN A 180 -31.90 4.79 9.61
N PRO A 181 -31.58 3.50 9.47
CA PRO A 181 -30.45 3.04 8.63
C PRO A 181 -30.70 3.03 7.11
N ARG A 182 -29.83 3.66 6.32
CA ARG A 182 -29.89 3.72 4.84
C ARG A 182 -28.79 2.93 4.13
N ALA A 183 -27.62 2.82 4.74
CA ALA A 183 -26.48 2.10 4.18
C ALA A 183 -26.09 0.93 5.09
N LYS A 184 -25.44 -0.08 4.52
CA LYS A 184 -24.86 -1.18 5.28
C LYS A 184 -23.52 -1.61 4.71
N ILE A 185 -22.62 -2.03 5.59
CA ILE A 185 -21.32 -2.62 5.24
C ILE A 185 -21.26 -3.99 5.91
N LYS A 186 -21.04 -5.05 5.12
CA LYS A 186 -20.88 -6.40 5.63
C LYS A 186 -19.52 -6.55 6.30
N VAL A 187 -19.50 -7.16 7.48
CA VAL A 187 -18.30 -7.54 8.22
C VAL A 187 -18.39 -9.02 8.55
N LEU A 188 -17.31 -9.77 8.32
CA LEU A 188 -17.23 -11.17 8.72
C LEU A 188 -16.53 -11.28 10.08
N VAL A 189 -17.17 -11.95 11.03
CA VAL A 189 -16.60 -12.29 12.34
C VAL A 189 -16.67 -13.80 12.50
N ASN A 190 -15.52 -14.47 12.51
CA ASN A 190 -15.40 -15.93 12.57
C ASN A 190 -16.28 -16.65 11.52
N GLY A 191 -16.25 -16.16 10.28
CA GLY A 191 -17.06 -16.68 9.17
C GLY A 191 -18.55 -16.31 9.20
N THR A 192 -19.04 -15.69 10.28
CA THR A 192 -20.42 -15.21 10.39
C THR A 192 -20.53 -13.78 9.88
N ALA A 193 -21.57 -13.49 9.10
CA ALA A 193 -21.82 -12.14 8.57
C ALA A 193 -22.57 -11.26 9.58
N TYR A 194 -22.00 -10.09 9.82
CA TYR A 194 -22.55 -8.96 10.57
C TYR A 194 -22.62 -7.73 9.66
N TRP A 195 -23.31 -6.68 10.11
CA TRP A 195 -23.49 -5.46 9.35
C TRP A 195 -23.26 -4.22 10.21
N LEU A 196 -22.41 -3.32 9.73
CA LEU A 196 -22.37 -1.95 10.20
C LEU A 196 -23.42 -1.17 9.43
N VAL A 197 -24.26 -0.42 10.14
CA VAL A 197 -25.35 0.35 9.56
C VAL A 197 -25.01 1.84 9.54
N GLY A 198 -25.29 2.49 8.41
CA GLY A 198 -25.08 3.92 8.20
C GLY A 198 -26.38 4.67 8.03
N TYR A 199 -26.47 5.87 8.59
CA TYR A 199 -27.61 6.79 8.47
C TYR A 199 -27.41 7.70 7.24
N ALA A 200 -28.52 8.21 6.69
CA ALA A 200 -28.50 9.11 5.54
C ALA A 200 -28.08 10.54 5.91
N VAL A 201 -28.27 10.90 7.17
CA VAL A 201 -27.97 12.19 7.79
C VAL A 201 -27.27 11.93 9.12
N GLU A 202 -26.52 12.91 9.60
CA GLU A 202 -25.93 12.85 10.93
C GLU A 202 -27.04 12.65 11.98
N PRO A 203 -27.01 11.58 12.79
CA PRO A 203 -27.95 11.40 13.87
C PRO A 203 -27.70 12.46 14.93
N THR A 204 -28.72 13.25 15.25
CA THR A 204 -28.72 14.18 16.40
C THR A 204 -28.91 13.46 17.71
#